data_AF-A0AAX2V3X7-F1
#
_entry.id   AF-A0AAX2V3X7-F1
#
_cell.length_a   1.000
_cell.length_b   1.000
_cell.length_c   1.000
_cell.angle_alpha   90.00
_cell.angle_beta   90.00
_cell.angle_gamma   90.00
#
_symmetry.space_group_name_H-M   'P 1'
#
loop_
_entity.id
_entity.type
_entity.pdbx_description
1 polymer ?
#
loop_
_entity_poly.entity_id
_entity_poly.type
_entity_poly.pdbx_seq_one_letter_code
_entity_poly.pdbx_strand_id
1 'polypeptide(L)'
;MVSVTQRIKQIKQPRGGYLPVKTFTVTTLDDGQGLNPEESIAASLVGTAVDYLSRFMDGTAVEEAFKISLLGARAMRMESKAFGLLDDVKGLDDLSITKACQLAGFDSAFRAGPLAYRPVEGIVPDQATIANIRTMVERSLSFFKAFGPVTADGFTMEGAYTATITTGDGDFLTKDTLWDFKVTTSKPNKDHTLQLLIYYLMGRRSIHPEFQIIENLGIFNPRQNTIYQLPISKISDEVIKEVKTNVIGY
;
A
#
# COMPACT_ATOMS: atom_id res chain seq x y z
N MET A 1 -12.27 -7.90 -14.30
CA MET A 1 -11.14 -8.39 -13.48
C MET A 1 -11.59 -8.39 -12.03
N VAL A 2 -11.18 -9.40 -11.25
CA VAL A 2 -11.46 -9.48 -9.81
C VAL A 2 -10.15 -9.32 -9.04
N SER A 3 -10.01 -8.24 -8.27
CA SER A 3 -8.82 -8.01 -7.45
C SER A 3 -8.82 -8.86 -6.18
N VAL A 4 -7.66 -9.04 -5.55
CA VAL A 4 -7.55 -9.62 -4.19
C VAL A 4 -8.49 -8.90 -3.22
N THR A 5 -8.47 -7.56 -3.21
CA THR A 5 -9.35 -6.75 -2.34
C THR A 5 -10.84 -6.92 -2.65
N GLN A 6 -11.23 -7.11 -3.92
CA GLN A 6 -12.61 -7.42 -4.30
C GLN A 6 -13.00 -8.84 -3.87
N ARG A 7 -12.12 -9.82 -4.05
CA ARG A 7 -12.37 -11.21 -3.64
C ARG A 7 -12.60 -11.32 -2.13
N ILE A 8 -11.81 -10.62 -1.32
CA ILE A 8 -11.96 -10.59 0.14
C ILE A 8 -13.38 -10.12 0.54
N LYS A 9 -13.94 -9.14 -0.17
CA LYS A 9 -15.31 -8.64 0.08
C LYS A 9 -16.41 -9.65 -0.27
N GLN A 10 -16.14 -10.61 -1.15
CA GLN A 10 -17.10 -11.61 -1.63
C GLN A 10 -17.18 -12.85 -0.75
N ILE A 11 -16.28 -13.00 0.22
CA ILE A 11 -16.20 -14.19 1.07
C ILE A 11 -16.52 -13.89 2.51
N LYS A 12 -17.07 -14.89 3.20
CA LYS A 12 -17.29 -14.82 4.63
C LYS A 12 -16.08 -15.37 5.37
N GLN A 13 -15.31 -14.47 5.98
CA GLN A 13 -14.23 -14.87 6.88
C GLN A 13 -14.77 -15.49 8.18
N PRO A 14 -14.00 -16.40 8.83
CA PRO A 14 -14.32 -16.88 10.17
C PRO A 14 -14.34 -15.74 11.20
N ARG A 15 -14.90 -16.01 12.39
CA ARG A 15 -14.93 -15.01 13.47
C ARG A 15 -13.50 -14.65 13.86
N GLY A 16 -13.14 -13.37 13.72
CA GLY A 16 -11.78 -12.88 13.95
C GLY A 16 -10.88 -12.87 12.73
N GLY A 17 -11.31 -13.42 11.59
CA GLY A 17 -10.52 -13.52 10.36
C GLY A 17 -9.65 -14.77 10.30
N TYR A 18 -9.16 -15.09 9.10
CA TYR A 18 -8.21 -16.19 8.89
C TYR A 18 -6.89 -15.96 9.62
N LEU A 19 -6.45 -14.71 9.68
CA LEU A 19 -5.31 -14.26 10.47
C LEU A 19 -5.80 -13.19 11.47
N PRO A 20 -6.20 -13.57 12.69
CA PRO A 20 -6.65 -12.59 13.68
C PRO A 20 -5.54 -11.61 14.04
N VAL A 21 -5.80 -10.30 13.99
CA VAL A 21 -4.80 -9.24 14.25
C VAL A 21 -4.05 -9.44 15.57
N LYS A 22 -4.70 -10.01 16.58
CA LYS A 22 -4.09 -10.34 17.88
C LYS A 22 -2.93 -11.35 17.83
N THR A 23 -2.75 -12.09 16.73
CA THR A 23 -1.64 -13.03 16.58
C THR A 23 -0.35 -12.35 16.12
N PHE A 24 -0.44 -11.10 15.65
CA PHE A 24 0.71 -10.30 15.25
C PHE A 24 1.41 -9.74 16.48
N THR A 25 2.74 -9.79 16.48
CA THR A 25 3.56 -8.97 17.36
C THR A 25 3.39 -7.52 16.95
N VAL A 26 3.08 -6.64 17.90
CA VAL A 26 2.85 -5.22 17.65
C VAL A 26 3.99 -4.42 18.26
N THR A 27 4.62 -3.58 17.45
CA THR A 27 5.69 -2.67 17.87
C THR A 27 5.35 -1.25 17.42
N THR A 28 5.14 -0.35 18.36
CA THR A 28 5.00 1.08 18.08
C THR A 28 6.36 1.74 18.21
N LEU A 29 6.78 2.42 17.14
CA LEU A 29 8.00 3.21 17.12
C LEU A 29 7.69 4.61 17.66
N ASP A 30 8.69 5.25 18.24
CA ASP A 30 8.59 6.61 18.77
C ASP A 30 9.59 7.51 18.03
N ASP A 31 9.06 8.54 17.37
CA ASP A 31 9.81 9.59 16.69
C ASP A 31 9.68 10.94 17.39
N GLY A 32 9.02 10.98 18.56
CA GLY A 32 8.73 12.20 19.30
C GLY A 32 7.70 13.12 18.63
N GLN A 33 7.06 12.70 17.54
CA GLN A 33 6.14 13.53 16.75
C GLN A 33 4.69 13.06 16.86
N GLY A 34 3.80 14.00 17.18
CA GLY A 34 2.36 13.84 17.00
C GLY A 34 1.94 14.26 15.60
N LEU A 35 0.89 13.63 15.06
CA LEU A 35 0.21 14.14 13.87
C LEU A 35 -0.87 15.14 14.27
N ASN A 36 -1.10 16.13 13.41
CA ASN A 36 -2.25 17.03 13.54
C ASN A 36 -3.55 16.23 13.44
N PRO A 37 -4.59 16.59 14.23
CA PRO A 37 -5.80 15.79 14.39
C PRO A 37 -6.70 15.77 13.15
N GLU A 38 -6.67 16.84 12.36
CA GLU A 38 -7.51 17.01 11.17
C GLU A 38 -6.64 17.16 9.92
N GLU A 39 -7.15 16.63 8.81
CA GLU A 39 -6.55 16.75 7.48
C GLU A 39 -7.57 17.38 6.54
N SER A 40 -7.11 18.31 5.71
CA SER A 40 -7.95 19.12 4.82
C SER A 40 -8.33 18.43 3.51
N ILE A 41 -7.80 17.23 3.25
CA ILE A 41 -8.12 16.41 2.09
C ILE A 41 -8.49 14.98 2.52
N ALA A 42 -9.09 14.22 1.60
CA ALA A 42 -9.53 12.85 1.88
C ALA A 42 -8.37 11.93 2.32
N ALA A 43 -8.60 11.10 3.33
CA ALA A 43 -7.60 10.17 3.86
C ALA A 43 -7.00 9.23 2.80
N SER A 44 -7.76 8.88 1.76
CA SER A 44 -7.24 8.07 0.64
C SER A 44 -6.20 8.81 -0.19
N LEU A 45 -6.35 10.14 -0.38
CA LEU A 45 -5.37 10.96 -1.08
C LEU A 45 -4.10 11.11 -0.24
N VAL A 46 -4.26 11.35 1.07
CA VAL A 46 -3.13 11.39 2.02
C VAL A 46 -2.36 10.07 1.99
N GLY A 47 -3.07 8.94 2.08
CA GLY A 47 -2.44 7.61 2.03
C GLY A 47 -1.67 7.37 0.74
N THR A 48 -2.25 7.71 -0.41
CA THR A 48 -1.61 7.53 -1.73
C THR A 48 -0.41 8.47 -1.90
N ALA A 49 -0.51 9.72 -1.44
CA ALA A 49 0.61 10.67 -1.49
C ALA A 49 1.78 10.20 -0.61
N VAL A 50 1.50 9.74 0.61
CA VAL A 50 2.52 9.15 1.50
C VAL A 50 3.17 7.94 0.85
N ASP A 51 2.38 7.06 0.24
CA ASP A 51 2.82 5.84 -0.40
C ASP A 51 3.80 6.10 -1.57
N TYR A 52 3.47 7.05 -2.46
CA TYR A 52 4.29 7.40 -3.62
C TYR A 52 5.50 8.25 -3.25
N LEU A 53 5.35 9.21 -2.34
CA LEU A 53 6.49 9.97 -1.83
C LEU A 53 7.47 9.06 -1.08
N SER A 54 7.01 8.07 -0.33
CA SER A 54 7.90 7.14 0.37
C SER A 54 8.77 6.34 -0.59
N ARG A 55 8.19 5.83 -1.70
CA ARG A 55 8.95 5.16 -2.77
C ARG A 55 9.95 6.09 -3.44
N PHE A 56 9.50 7.29 -3.82
CA PHE A 56 10.35 8.27 -4.47
C PHE A 56 11.55 8.64 -3.58
N MET A 57 11.30 8.90 -2.30
CA MET A 57 12.34 9.27 -1.34
C MET A 57 13.25 8.10 -0.95
N ASP A 58 12.82 6.85 -1.14
CA ASP A 58 13.67 5.64 -0.98
C ASP A 58 14.49 5.32 -2.24
N GLY A 59 14.33 6.10 -3.32
CA GLY A 59 15.17 6.04 -4.52
C GLY A 59 14.47 5.55 -5.79
N THR A 60 13.17 5.21 -5.74
CA THR A 60 12.38 4.91 -6.95
C THR A 60 12.24 6.18 -7.81
N ALA A 61 12.38 6.06 -9.13
CA ALA A 61 12.17 7.18 -10.03
C ALA A 61 10.75 7.77 -9.85
N VAL A 62 10.63 9.11 -9.88
CA VAL A 62 9.35 9.79 -9.58
C VAL A 62 8.24 9.36 -10.54
N GLU A 63 8.57 9.12 -11.81
CA GLU A 63 7.63 8.60 -12.82
C GLU A 63 7.10 7.21 -12.46
N GLU A 64 7.96 6.34 -11.93
CA GLU A 64 7.57 4.96 -11.57
C GLU A 64 6.77 4.97 -10.26
N ALA A 65 7.17 5.78 -9.27
CA ALA A 65 6.42 5.95 -8.03
C ALA A 65 4.99 6.45 -8.27
N PHE A 66 4.81 7.38 -9.22
CA PHE A 66 3.50 7.94 -9.59
C PHE A 66 2.86 7.28 -10.81
N LYS A 67 3.33 6.09 -11.23
CA LYS A 67 2.88 5.42 -12.46
C LYS A 67 1.37 5.25 -12.55
N ILE A 68 0.71 4.88 -11.45
CA ILE A 68 -0.75 4.70 -11.44
C ILE A 68 -1.48 6.02 -11.68
N SER A 69 -1.01 7.10 -11.04
CA SER A 69 -1.53 8.44 -11.29
C SER A 69 -1.31 8.87 -12.75
N LEU A 70 -0.16 8.57 -13.35
CA LEU A 70 0.12 8.86 -14.77
C LEU A 70 -0.78 8.04 -15.71
N LEU A 71 -1.06 6.77 -15.40
CA LEU A 71 -2.02 5.95 -16.14
C LEU A 71 -3.44 6.52 -16.03
N GLY A 72 -3.83 7.01 -14.85
CA GLY A 72 -5.10 7.70 -14.63
C GLY A 72 -5.21 8.99 -15.45
N ALA A 73 -4.15 9.80 -15.46
CA ALA A 73 -4.08 11.01 -16.28
C ALA A 73 -4.20 10.69 -17.77
N ARG A 74 -3.55 9.62 -18.24
CA ARG A 74 -3.68 9.13 -19.62
C ARG A 74 -5.11 8.72 -19.96
N ALA A 75 -5.79 8.01 -19.07
CA ALA A 75 -7.20 7.65 -19.27
C ALA A 75 -8.11 8.89 -19.42
N MET A 76 -7.72 10.00 -18.79
CA MET A 76 -8.41 11.29 -18.87
C MET A 76 -7.91 12.21 -19.99
N ARG A 77 -6.88 11.82 -20.76
CA ARG A 77 -6.19 12.66 -21.75
C ARG A 77 -5.58 13.94 -21.14
N MET A 78 -5.04 13.82 -19.93
CA MET A 78 -4.50 14.92 -19.12
C MET A 78 -3.00 14.73 -18.81
N GLU A 79 -2.28 13.96 -19.64
CA GLU A 79 -0.87 13.63 -19.43
C GLU A 79 0.00 14.88 -19.27
N SER A 80 -0.14 15.88 -20.16
CA SER A 80 0.66 17.11 -20.07
C SER A 80 0.49 17.83 -18.73
N LYS A 81 -0.72 17.76 -18.13
CA LYS A 81 -0.98 18.34 -16.81
C LYS A 81 -0.31 17.52 -15.72
N ALA A 82 -0.43 16.20 -15.79
CA ALA A 82 0.20 15.32 -14.81
C ALA A 82 1.73 15.44 -14.84
N PHE A 83 2.36 15.49 -16.02
CA PHE A 83 3.81 15.73 -16.12
C PHE A 83 4.20 17.11 -15.57
N GLY A 84 3.43 18.17 -15.85
CA GLY A 84 3.68 19.47 -15.24
C GLY A 84 3.58 19.49 -13.70
N LEU A 85 2.73 18.64 -13.11
CA LEU A 85 2.71 18.44 -11.65
C LEU A 85 3.90 17.62 -11.17
N LEU A 86 4.29 16.60 -11.94
CA LEU A 86 5.40 15.69 -11.63
C LEU A 86 6.74 16.42 -11.61
N ASP A 87 6.96 17.36 -12.53
CA ASP A 87 8.17 18.19 -12.62
C ASP A 87 8.43 19.02 -11.35
N ASP A 88 7.39 19.30 -10.57
CA ASP A 88 7.46 20.04 -9.31
C ASP A 88 7.69 19.12 -8.08
N VAL A 89 7.58 17.79 -8.22
CA VAL A 89 7.84 16.84 -7.13
C VAL A 89 9.34 16.54 -7.04
N LYS A 90 10.03 17.25 -6.15
CA LYS A 90 11.50 17.21 -6.01
C LYS A 90 11.97 16.72 -4.64
N GLY A 91 11.06 16.58 -3.69
CA GLY A 91 11.37 16.12 -2.34
C GLY A 91 10.15 16.19 -1.43
N LEU A 92 10.36 16.65 -0.19
CA LEU A 92 9.32 16.76 0.84
C LEU A 92 9.03 18.21 1.25
N ASP A 93 9.43 19.18 0.43
CA ASP A 93 8.98 20.56 0.60
C ASP A 93 7.47 20.70 0.32
N ASP A 94 6.89 21.82 0.75
CA ASP A 94 5.44 22.06 0.67
C ASP A 94 4.90 21.99 -0.76
N LEU A 95 5.67 22.47 -1.74
CA LEU A 95 5.27 22.43 -3.14
C LEU A 95 5.25 20.98 -3.61
N SER A 96 6.33 20.22 -3.39
CA SER A 96 6.41 18.81 -3.76
C SER A 96 5.25 17.99 -3.17
N ILE A 97 4.95 18.16 -1.88
CA ILE A 97 3.85 17.44 -1.21
C ILE A 97 2.48 17.84 -1.77
N THR A 98 2.27 19.13 -2.03
CA THR A 98 1.03 19.62 -2.65
C THR A 98 0.82 18.96 -4.01
N LYS A 99 1.88 18.90 -4.84
CA LYS A 99 1.83 18.34 -6.19
C LYS A 99 1.65 16.83 -6.18
N ALA A 100 2.27 16.13 -5.23
CA ALA A 100 2.02 14.72 -4.99
C ALA A 100 0.56 14.43 -4.64
N CYS A 101 -0.08 15.27 -3.81
CA CYS A 101 -1.52 15.13 -3.50
C CYS A 101 -2.39 15.35 -4.74
N GLN A 102 -2.05 16.31 -5.59
CA GLN A 102 -2.77 16.56 -6.85
C GLN A 102 -2.61 15.37 -7.82
N LEU A 103 -1.38 14.86 -7.98
CA LEU A 103 -1.10 13.67 -8.79
C LEU A 103 -1.91 12.46 -8.32
N ALA A 104 -1.90 12.19 -7.01
CA ALA A 104 -2.68 11.11 -6.40
C ALA A 104 -4.19 11.19 -6.71
N GLY A 105 -4.73 12.36 -7.06
CA GLY A 105 -6.11 12.51 -7.50
C GLY A 105 -6.44 11.75 -8.79
N PHE A 106 -5.46 11.54 -9.68
CA PHE A 106 -5.65 10.80 -10.92
C PHE A 106 -5.84 9.29 -10.73
N ASP A 107 -5.42 8.72 -9.60
CA ASP A 107 -5.59 7.28 -9.31
C ASP A 107 -7.04 6.83 -9.42
N SER A 108 -7.97 7.68 -9.02
CA SER A 108 -9.41 7.41 -9.11
C SER A 108 -9.85 7.06 -10.53
N ALA A 109 -9.31 7.74 -11.55
CA ALA A 109 -9.61 7.49 -12.94
C ALA A 109 -9.12 6.12 -13.41
N PHE A 110 -7.94 5.69 -12.94
CA PHE A 110 -7.39 4.38 -13.28
C PHE A 110 -8.10 3.25 -12.52
N ARG A 111 -8.28 3.41 -11.20
CA ARG A 111 -8.76 2.35 -10.31
C ARG A 111 -10.27 2.16 -10.34
N ALA A 112 -11.03 3.24 -10.51
CA ALA A 112 -12.50 3.23 -10.50
C ALA A 112 -13.14 3.71 -11.82
N GLY A 113 -12.31 4.10 -12.80
CA GLY A 113 -12.74 4.52 -14.13
C GLY A 113 -12.96 6.04 -14.25
N PRO A 114 -13.09 6.57 -15.48
CA PRO A 114 -13.13 8.01 -15.75
C PRO A 114 -14.21 8.80 -15.00
N LEU A 115 -15.34 8.17 -14.64
CA LEU A 115 -16.45 8.83 -13.92
C LEU A 115 -16.12 9.12 -12.44
N ALA A 116 -15.15 8.41 -11.87
CA ALA A 116 -14.70 8.63 -10.50
C ALA A 116 -13.76 9.84 -10.38
N TYR A 117 -13.19 10.31 -11.51
CA TYR A 117 -12.28 11.44 -11.54
C TYR A 117 -12.92 12.72 -10.99
N ARG A 118 -12.12 13.50 -10.25
CA ARG A 118 -12.43 14.85 -9.81
C ARG A 118 -11.26 15.77 -10.14
N PRO A 119 -11.50 17.04 -10.50
CA PRO A 119 -10.42 17.98 -10.85
C PRO A 119 -9.35 18.06 -9.75
N VAL A 120 -8.10 17.75 -10.13
CA VAL A 120 -6.97 17.68 -9.19
C VAL A 120 -6.54 19.05 -8.67
N GLU A 121 -6.88 20.12 -9.37
CA GLU A 121 -6.58 21.50 -8.98
C GLU A 121 -7.27 21.90 -7.67
N GLY A 122 -8.40 21.26 -7.34
CA GLY A 122 -9.09 21.45 -6.08
C GLY A 122 -8.46 20.70 -4.89
N ILE A 123 -7.45 19.87 -5.13
CA ILE A 123 -6.71 19.16 -4.07
C ILE A 123 -5.62 20.11 -3.58
N VAL A 124 -5.95 20.87 -2.53
CA VAL A 124 -5.05 21.85 -1.92
C VAL A 124 -4.95 21.53 -0.43
N PRO A 125 -3.96 20.72 -0.01
CA PRO A 125 -3.74 20.46 1.41
C PRO A 125 -3.25 21.72 2.12
N ASP A 126 -3.78 21.92 3.33
CA ASP A 126 -3.28 22.91 4.27
C ASP A 126 -1.96 22.48 4.92
N GLN A 127 -1.35 23.41 5.65
CA GLN A 127 -0.05 23.22 6.30
C GLN A 127 -0.05 22.06 7.31
N ALA A 128 -1.15 21.85 8.04
CA ALA A 128 -1.28 20.74 8.97
C ALA A 128 -1.25 19.38 8.25
N THR A 129 -1.94 19.28 7.11
CA THR A 129 -1.94 18.07 6.28
C THR A 129 -0.60 17.82 5.62
N ILE A 130 0.05 18.87 5.10
CA ILE A 130 1.40 18.78 4.52
C ILE A 130 2.40 18.28 5.57
N ALA A 131 2.37 18.85 6.78
CA ALA A 131 3.21 18.40 7.88
C ALA A 131 2.95 16.93 8.23
N ASN A 132 1.69 16.51 8.30
CA ASN A 132 1.34 15.11 8.55
C ASN A 132 1.90 14.16 7.48
N ILE A 133 1.76 14.51 6.19
CA ILE A 133 2.31 13.73 5.08
C ILE A 133 3.82 13.61 5.21
N ARG A 134 4.52 14.74 5.46
CA ARG A 134 5.96 14.76 5.65
C ARG A 134 6.41 13.81 6.76
N THR A 135 5.82 13.91 7.95
CA THR A 135 6.14 13.02 9.08
C THR A 135 5.89 11.55 8.72
N MET A 136 4.78 11.24 8.04
CA MET A 136 4.49 9.86 7.63
C MET A 136 5.47 9.31 6.58
N VAL A 137 5.97 10.15 5.67
CA VAL A 137 7.02 9.76 4.72
C VAL A 137 8.35 9.55 5.46
N GLU A 138 8.73 10.43 6.37
CA GLU A 138 9.94 10.28 7.19
C GLU A 138 9.93 9.01 8.06
N ARG A 139 8.76 8.65 8.62
CA ARG A 139 8.54 7.37 9.31
C ARG A 139 8.75 6.17 8.37
N SER A 140 8.29 6.27 7.13
CA SER A 140 8.47 5.23 6.12
C SER A 140 9.93 5.05 5.73
N LEU A 141 10.68 6.16 5.58
CA LEU A 141 12.13 6.10 5.33
C LEU A 141 12.89 5.50 6.52
N SER A 142 12.49 5.86 7.75
CA SER A 142 13.06 5.26 8.97
C SER A 142 12.76 3.76 9.04
N PHE A 143 11.57 3.35 8.62
CA PHE A 143 11.18 1.96 8.49
C PHE A 143 12.05 1.23 7.45
N PHE A 144 12.23 1.77 6.24
CA PHE A 144 13.08 1.14 5.21
C PHE A 144 14.54 1.01 5.66
N LYS A 145 15.07 1.98 6.40
CA LYS A 145 16.40 1.88 7.00
C LYS A 145 16.52 0.75 8.02
N ALA A 146 15.45 0.47 8.78
CA ALA A 146 15.45 -0.54 9.85
C ALA A 146 15.12 -1.95 9.36
N PHE A 147 14.22 -2.09 8.39
CA PHE A 147 13.66 -3.38 7.94
C PHE A 147 14.02 -3.73 6.48
N GLY A 148 14.56 -2.78 5.74
CA GLY A 148 15.03 -2.98 4.37
C GLY A 148 16.40 -3.69 4.29
N PRO A 149 17.05 -3.66 3.12
CA PRO A 149 16.61 -2.97 1.90
C PRO A 149 15.33 -3.58 1.30
N VAL A 150 14.59 -2.77 0.55
CA VAL A 150 13.49 -3.26 -0.29
C VAL A 150 14.08 -4.12 -1.42
N THR A 151 13.59 -5.35 -1.55
CA THR A 151 14.02 -6.32 -2.57
C THR A 151 13.07 -6.40 -3.75
N ALA A 152 11.79 -6.04 -3.54
CA ALA A 152 10.80 -5.83 -4.60
C ALA A 152 9.79 -4.77 -4.16
N ASP A 153 9.37 -3.93 -5.11
CA ASP A 153 8.38 -2.86 -4.93
C ASP A 153 7.30 -2.98 -6.01
N GLY A 154 6.02 -2.92 -5.62
CA GLY A 154 4.90 -2.86 -6.57
C GLY A 154 4.72 -4.13 -7.41
N PHE A 155 5.02 -5.29 -6.84
CA PHE A 155 4.98 -6.57 -7.56
C PHE A 155 3.54 -7.05 -7.81
N THR A 156 3.39 -7.84 -8.87
CA THR A 156 2.14 -8.53 -9.20
C THR A 156 2.24 -10.02 -8.81
N MET A 157 1.23 -10.82 -9.16
CA MET A 157 1.16 -12.25 -8.85
C MET A 157 1.11 -13.09 -10.14
N GLU A 158 1.93 -12.72 -11.12
CA GLU A 158 1.94 -13.38 -12.43
C GLU A 158 2.23 -14.89 -12.30
N GLY A 159 1.48 -15.71 -13.04
CA GLY A 159 1.52 -17.17 -12.94
C GLY A 159 0.73 -17.77 -11.76
N ALA A 160 0.25 -16.95 -10.82
CA ALA A 160 -0.51 -17.40 -9.65
C ALA A 160 -2.01 -17.01 -9.68
N TYR A 161 -2.43 -16.16 -10.61
CA TYR A 161 -3.84 -15.78 -10.75
C TYR A 161 -4.76 -16.98 -11.04
N THR A 162 -6.02 -16.86 -10.63
CA THR A 162 -7.05 -17.91 -10.74
C THR A 162 -8.34 -17.33 -11.34
N ALA A 163 -9.35 -18.18 -11.53
CA ALA A 163 -10.68 -17.73 -11.98
C ALA A 163 -11.37 -16.79 -10.97
N THR A 164 -10.98 -16.80 -9.70
CA THR A 164 -11.60 -15.97 -8.64
C THR A 164 -10.77 -14.72 -8.30
N ILE A 165 -9.46 -14.72 -8.62
CA ILE A 165 -8.55 -13.60 -8.41
C ILE A 165 -7.71 -13.42 -9.68
N THR A 166 -7.96 -12.33 -10.41
CA THR A 166 -7.29 -12.07 -11.69
C THR A 166 -6.34 -10.88 -11.65
N THR A 167 -6.25 -10.16 -10.52
CA THR A 167 -5.34 -9.02 -10.35
C THR A 167 -5.00 -8.80 -8.88
N GLY A 168 -3.85 -8.22 -8.62
CA GLY A 168 -3.38 -7.86 -7.28
C GLY A 168 -2.01 -7.21 -7.35
N ASP A 169 -1.84 -6.19 -6.52
CA ASP A 169 -0.68 -5.31 -6.37
C ASP A 169 -0.24 -5.37 -4.89
N GLY A 170 0.96 -5.90 -4.64
CA GLY A 170 1.57 -5.89 -3.32
C GLY A 170 2.55 -4.72 -3.17
N ASP A 171 2.77 -4.29 -1.93
CA ASP A 171 3.59 -3.10 -1.66
C ASP A 171 5.08 -3.43 -1.70
N PHE A 172 5.62 -4.09 -0.67
CA PHE A 172 7.06 -4.28 -0.53
C PHE A 172 7.45 -5.69 -0.11
N LEU A 173 8.55 -6.19 -0.66
CA LEU A 173 9.32 -7.27 -0.07
C LEU A 173 10.61 -6.70 0.52
N THR A 174 11.02 -7.21 1.67
CA THR A 174 12.41 -7.09 2.14
C THR A 174 13.04 -8.49 2.15
N LYS A 175 14.20 -8.65 2.80
CA LYS A 175 14.96 -9.90 2.77
C LYS A 175 14.13 -11.16 3.10
N ASP A 176 13.25 -11.07 4.11
CA ASP A 176 12.51 -12.20 4.65
C ASP A 176 11.03 -11.89 4.96
N THR A 177 10.55 -10.70 4.60
CA THR A 177 9.24 -10.23 5.02
C THR A 177 8.45 -9.62 3.86
N LEU A 178 7.20 -10.05 3.71
CA LEU A 178 6.21 -9.39 2.87
C LEU A 178 5.54 -8.29 3.69
N TRP A 179 5.60 -7.06 3.18
CA TRP A 179 5.04 -5.87 3.83
C TRP A 179 3.87 -5.29 3.05
N ASP A 180 2.86 -4.87 3.80
CA ASP A 180 1.72 -4.09 3.34
C ASP A 180 1.68 -2.78 4.12
N PHE A 181 1.70 -1.65 3.43
CA PHE A 181 1.62 -0.33 4.03
C PHE A 181 0.17 0.08 4.19
N LYS A 182 -0.20 0.52 5.38
CA LYS A 182 -1.57 0.92 5.71
C LYS A 182 -1.59 2.27 6.39
N VAL A 183 -1.84 3.32 5.63
CA VAL A 183 -1.97 4.69 6.15
C VAL A 183 -3.39 4.93 6.69
N THR A 184 -3.71 4.34 7.85
CA THR A 184 -5.06 4.40 8.45
C THR A 184 -5.03 4.87 9.90
N THR A 185 -6.09 5.57 10.35
CA THR A 185 -6.23 5.97 11.77
C THR A 185 -6.61 4.79 12.67
N SER A 186 -7.24 3.77 12.10
CA SER A 186 -7.61 2.54 12.78
C SER A 186 -6.50 1.49 12.69
N LYS A 187 -6.50 0.55 13.65
CA LYS A 187 -5.67 -0.66 13.59
C LYS A 187 -6.03 -1.50 12.36
N PRO A 188 -5.10 -2.33 11.84
CA PRO A 188 -5.43 -3.30 10.81
C PRO A 188 -6.64 -4.15 11.21
N ASN A 189 -7.41 -4.55 10.21
CA ASN A 189 -8.58 -5.41 10.38
C ASN A 189 -8.34 -6.77 9.72
N LYS A 190 -9.32 -7.68 9.86
CA LYS A 190 -9.24 -9.03 9.27
C LYS A 190 -9.13 -9.06 7.75
N ASP A 191 -9.56 -8.02 7.06
CA ASP A 191 -9.47 -7.95 5.59
C ASP A 191 -8.03 -7.62 5.18
N HIS A 192 -7.36 -6.71 5.91
CA HIS A 192 -5.93 -6.41 5.70
C HIS A 192 -5.04 -7.64 5.97
N THR A 193 -5.29 -8.36 7.06
CA THR A 193 -4.47 -9.54 7.38
C THR A 193 -4.73 -10.69 6.42
N LEU A 194 -5.96 -10.87 5.92
CA LEU A 194 -6.24 -11.82 4.85
C LEU A 194 -5.59 -11.43 3.53
N GLN A 195 -5.57 -10.13 3.19
CA GLN A 195 -4.88 -9.62 2.00
C GLN A 195 -3.41 -10.04 2.00
N LEU A 196 -2.70 -9.84 3.11
CA LEU A 196 -1.31 -10.29 3.27
C LEU A 196 -1.12 -11.79 3.06
N LEU A 197 -2.01 -12.62 3.64
CA LEU A 197 -1.91 -14.07 3.48
C LEU A 197 -2.13 -14.48 2.02
N ILE A 198 -3.11 -13.87 1.34
CA ILE A 198 -3.35 -14.13 -0.08
C ILE A 198 -2.12 -13.74 -0.90
N TYR A 199 -1.56 -12.55 -0.66
CA TYR A 199 -0.37 -12.08 -1.36
C TYR A 199 0.82 -13.02 -1.16
N TYR A 200 1.07 -13.48 0.07
CA TYR A 200 2.12 -14.46 0.31
C TYR A 200 1.88 -15.79 -0.41
N LEU A 201 0.67 -16.36 -0.28
CA LEU A 201 0.36 -17.67 -0.88
C LEU A 201 0.35 -17.62 -2.42
N MET A 202 -0.09 -16.50 -3.00
CA MET A 202 -0.02 -16.28 -4.43
C MET A 202 1.42 -16.04 -4.89
N GLY A 203 2.18 -15.20 -4.19
CA GLY A 203 3.58 -14.95 -4.50
C GLY A 203 4.42 -16.22 -4.46
N ARG A 204 4.22 -17.10 -3.47
CA ARG A 204 4.88 -18.42 -3.40
C ARG A 204 4.59 -19.35 -4.59
N ARG A 205 3.47 -19.16 -5.28
CA ARG A 205 3.09 -19.91 -6.49
C ARG A 205 3.43 -19.16 -7.78
N SER A 206 3.66 -17.86 -7.68
CA SER A 206 3.93 -16.99 -8.82
C SER A 206 5.30 -17.28 -9.45
N ILE A 207 5.59 -16.61 -10.56
CA ILE A 207 6.90 -16.66 -11.19
C ILE A 207 8.00 -15.95 -10.38
N HIS A 208 7.66 -15.28 -9.27
CA HIS A 208 8.55 -14.46 -8.46
C HIS A 208 9.31 -15.31 -7.42
N PRO A 209 10.59 -15.67 -7.66
CA PRO A 209 11.36 -16.51 -6.73
C PRO A 209 11.61 -15.85 -5.38
N GLU A 210 11.52 -14.51 -5.29
CA GLU A 210 11.72 -13.71 -4.09
C GLU A 210 10.78 -14.13 -2.96
N PHE A 211 9.60 -14.66 -3.28
CA PHE A 211 8.66 -15.15 -2.28
C PHE A 211 9.14 -16.41 -1.56
N GLN A 212 10.03 -17.21 -2.16
CA GLN A 212 10.44 -18.49 -1.58
C GLN A 212 11.22 -18.35 -0.28
N ILE A 213 11.84 -17.19 -0.06
CA ILE A 213 12.64 -16.87 1.13
C ILE A 213 11.86 -16.05 2.18
N ILE A 214 10.59 -15.73 1.92
CA ILE A 214 9.78 -14.96 2.86
C ILE A 214 9.36 -15.84 4.04
N GLU A 215 9.68 -15.39 5.24
CA GLU A 215 9.44 -16.05 6.52
C GLU A 215 8.44 -15.30 7.41
N ASN A 216 8.16 -14.02 7.10
CA ASN A 216 7.26 -13.17 7.88
C ASN A 216 6.24 -12.43 7.00
N LEU A 217 5.06 -12.17 7.59
CA LEU A 217 4.08 -11.21 7.09
C LEU A 217 4.11 -9.96 7.96
N GLY A 218 4.05 -8.78 7.34
CA GLY A 218 4.18 -7.51 8.02
C GLY A 218 3.18 -6.46 7.53
N ILE A 219 2.61 -5.69 8.46
CA ILE A 219 1.91 -4.44 8.16
C ILE A 219 2.67 -3.30 8.81
N PHE A 220 2.96 -2.25 8.05
CA PHE A 220 3.43 -0.99 8.62
C PHE A 220 2.38 0.10 8.44
N ASN A 221 2.09 0.81 9.53
CA ASN A 221 1.20 1.96 9.51
C ASN A 221 2.00 3.22 9.90
N PRO A 222 2.41 4.05 8.93
CA PRO A 222 3.18 5.27 9.22
C PRO A 222 2.36 6.32 9.98
N ARG A 223 1.02 6.29 9.89
CA ARG A 223 0.16 7.21 10.63
C ARG A 223 0.21 6.94 12.13
N GLN A 224 0.19 5.66 12.51
CA GLN A 224 0.29 5.22 13.90
C GLN A 224 1.73 4.90 14.32
N ASN A 225 2.69 5.05 13.41
CA ASN A 225 4.08 4.61 13.56
C ASN A 225 4.19 3.18 14.13
N THR A 226 3.34 2.27 13.64
CA THR A 226 3.16 0.94 14.26
C THR A 226 3.35 -0.17 13.26
N ILE A 227 4.11 -1.19 13.68
CA ILE A 227 4.43 -2.40 12.95
C ILE A 227 3.63 -3.56 13.54
N TYR A 228 3.09 -4.39 12.65
CA TYR A 228 2.46 -5.66 12.98
C TYR A 228 3.20 -6.75 12.23
N GLN A 229 3.82 -7.71 12.92
CA GLN A 229 4.53 -8.83 12.29
C GLN A 229 4.03 -10.19 12.75
N LEU A 230 3.92 -11.13 11.81
CA LEU A 230 3.53 -12.51 12.05
C LEU A 230 4.49 -13.46 11.30
N PRO A 231 5.28 -14.27 12.02
CA PRO A 231 6.03 -15.36 11.40
C PRO A 231 5.10 -16.35 10.72
N ILE A 232 5.44 -16.77 9.49
CA ILE A 232 4.65 -17.72 8.71
C ILE A 232 4.54 -19.07 9.44
N SER A 233 5.56 -19.46 10.19
CA SER A 233 5.57 -20.67 11.02
C SER A 233 4.49 -20.70 12.11
N LYS A 234 3.87 -19.56 12.44
CA LYS A 234 2.74 -19.47 13.37
C LYS A 234 1.37 -19.61 12.70
N ILE A 235 1.33 -19.69 11.37
CA ILE A 235 0.09 -19.88 10.60
C ILE A 235 -0.14 -21.38 10.46
N SER A 236 -1.33 -21.86 10.84
CA SER A 236 -1.61 -23.30 10.78
C SER A 236 -1.79 -23.78 9.34
N ASP A 237 -1.44 -25.04 9.10
CA ASP A 237 -1.60 -25.68 7.79
C ASP A 237 -3.07 -25.73 7.36
N GLU A 238 -4.01 -25.84 8.31
CA GLU A 238 -5.44 -25.78 8.03
C GLU A 238 -5.84 -24.41 7.47
N VAL A 239 -5.36 -23.32 8.06
CA VAL A 239 -5.63 -21.95 7.57
C VAL A 239 -5.03 -21.77 6.17
N ILE A 240 -3.79 -22.21 5.96
CA ILE A 240 -3.14 -22.16 4.64
C ILE A 240 -3.96 -22.94 3.61
N LYS A 241 -4.36 -24.18 3.93
CA LYS A 241 -5.15 -25.03 3.03
C LYS A 241 -6.50 -24.42 2.70
N GLU A 242 -7.20 -23.88 3.70
CA GLU A 242 -8.51 -23.26 3.52
C GLU A 242 -8.42 -22.02 2.63
N VAL A 243 -7.45 -21.14 2.87
CA VAL A 243 -7.27 -19.93 2.05
C VAL A 243 -6.86 -20.28 0.62
N LYS A 244 -5.95 -21.24 0.42
CA LYS A 244 -5.59 -21.70 -0.93
C LYS A 244 -6.80 -22.24 -1.69
N THR A 245 -7.61 -23.09 -1.06
CA THR A 245 -8.69 -23.81 -1.74
C THR A 245 -9.94 -22.93 -1.90
N ASN A 246 -10.42 -22.33 -0.81
CA ASN A 246 -11.74 -21.70 -0.77
C ASN A 246 -11.70 -20.20 -1.07
N VAL A 247 -10.58 -19.54 -0.80
CA VAL A 247 -10.42 -18.10 -1.04
C VAL A 247 -9.79 -17.86 -2.40
N ILE A 248 -8.61 -18.44 -2.64
CA ILE A 248 -7.82 -18.23 -3.87
C ILE A 248 -8.31 -19.14 -5.02
N GLY A 249 -8.72 -20.38 -4.73
CA GLY A 249 -9.23 -21.30 -5.76
C GLY A 249 -8.14 -22.11 -6.48
N TYR A 250 -7.16 -22.59 -5.71
CA TYR A 250 -6.07 -23.46 -6.15
C TYR A 250 -6.40 -24.95 -6.15
#